data_AF-A0A7Y2KIW7-F1
#
_entry.id   AF-A0A7Y2KIW7-F1
#
_cell.length_a   1.000
_cell.length_b   1.000
_cell.length_c   1.000
_cell.angle_alpha   90.00
_cell.angle_beta   90.00
_cell.angle_gamma   90.00
#
_symmetry.space_group_name_H-M   'P 1'
#
loop_
_entity.id
_entity.type
_entity.pdbx_description
1 polymer ?
#
loop_
_entity_poly.entity_id
_entity_poly.type
_entity_poly.pdbx_seq_one_letter_code
_entity_poly.pdbx_strand_id
1 'polypeptide(L)'
;TGPVNIFEALSASIPEKCWIDSLSLRGDKVQINGIALNNYTIANFMTALGRSGRFRNVVLGSADKATVSNVKLVRFSLTFNAVRN
;
A
#
# COMPACT_ATOMS: atom_id res chain seq x y z
N THR A 1 15.60 10.65 -3.87
CA THR A 1 14.74 10.08 -2.79
C THR A 1 15.40 8.87 -2.16
N GLY A 2 15.68 8.89 -0.84
CA GLY A 2 16.23 7.75 -0.10
C GLY A 2 15.15 6.87 0.55
N PRO A 3 15.51 5.69 1.10
CA PRO A 3 14.55 4.75 1.70
C PRO A 3 13.68 5.34 2.82
N VAL A 4 14.24 6.25 3.63
CA VAL A 4 13.52 6.92 4.73
C VAL A 4 12.35 7.76 4.20
N ASN A 5 12.59 8.58 3.17
CA ASN A 5 11.54 9.44 2.58
C ASN A 5 10.42 8.60 1.93
N ILE A 6 10.76 7.44 1.38
CA ILE A 6 9.78 6.49 0.82
C ILE A 6 8.91 5.94 1.95
N PHE A 7 9.53 5.53 3.06
CA PHE A 7 8.81 4.99 4.21
C PHE A 7 7.90 6.03 4.86
N GLU A 8 8.38 7.27 5.02
CA GLU A 8 7.59 8.40 5.55
C GLU A 8 6.35 8.67 4.67
N ALA A 9 6.55 8.84 3.36
CA ALA A 9 5.46 9.09 2.42
C ALA A 9 4.45 7.95 2.36
N LEU A 10 4.92 6.70 2.43
CA LEU A 10 4.06 5.53 2.51
C LEU A 10 3.23 5.53 3.80
N SER A 11 3.89 5.75 4.94
CA SER A 11 3.25 5.74 6.26
C SER A 11 2.13 6.78 6.36
N ALA A 12 2.38 7.98 5.81
CA ALA A 12 1.37 9.05 5.72
C ALA A 12 0.19 8.71 4.79
N SER A 13 0.33 7.72 3.91
CA SER A 13 -0.70 7.32 2.94
C SER A 13 -1.56 6.13 3.42
N ILE A 14 -1.23 5.49 4.55
CA ILE A 14 -1.95 4.32 5.06
C ILE A 14 -3.32 4.74 5.64
N PRO A 15 -4.46 4.20 5.16
CA PRO A 15 -5.78 4.52 5.70
C PRO A 15 -6.05 3.91 7.08
N GLU A 16 -6.98 4.51 7.85
CA GLU A 16 -7.36 4.16 9.24
C GLU A 16 -7.82 2.70 9.49
N LYS A 17 -8.00 1.87 8.46
CA LYS A 17 -8.46 0.46 8.60
C LYS A 17 -7.66 -0.49 7.72
N CYS A 18 -6.37 -0.20 7.61
CA CYS A 18 -5.41 -0.90 6.80
C CYS A 18 -4.08 -0.98 7.56
N TRP A 19 -3.38 -2.10 7.45
CA TRP A 19 -2.00 -2.21 7.91
C TRP A 19 -1.15 -2.96 6.89
N ILE A 20 0.17 -2.78 7.00
CA ILE A 20 1.16 -3.41 6.12
C ILE A 20 1.83 -4.55 6.89
N ASP A 21 1.78 -5.76 6.33
CA ASP A 21 2.48 -6.93 6.86
C ASP A 21 3.94 -6.97 6.36
N SER A 22 4.18 -6.51 5.12
CA SER A 22 5.52 -6.51 4.52
C SER A 22 5.70 -5.40 3.49
N LEU A 23 6.93 -4.90 3.39
CA LEU A 23 7.39 -3.95 2.40
C LEU A 23 8.69 -4.45 1.77
N SER A 24 8.78 -4.34 0.44
CA SER A 24 10.02 -4.55 -0.30
C SER A 24 10.31 -3.35 -1.18
N LEU A 25 11.54 -2.86 -1.12
CA LEU A 25 12.06 -1.79 -1.98
C LEU A 25 13.19 -2.35 -2.84
N ARG A 26 13.03 -2.26 -4.17
CA ARG A 26 14.07 -2.63 -5.14
C ARG A 26 14.23 -1.50 -6.16
N GLY A 27 15.28 -0.70 -5.99
CA GLY A 27 15.45 0.52 -6.78
C GLY A 27 14.39 1.56 -6.40
N ASP A 28 13.54 1.94 -7.34
CA ASP A 28 12.36 2.79 -7.14
C ASP A 28 11.06 1.99 -7.01
N LYS A 29 11.07 0.69 -7.31
CA LYS A 29 9.90 -0.16 -7.19
C LYS A 29 9.63 -0.52 -5.74
N VAL A 30 8.41 -0.25 -5.30
CA VAL A 30 7.86 -0.60 -3.99
C VAL A 30 6.82 -1.69 -4.18
N GLN A 31 6.90 -2.73 -3.36
CA GLN A 31 5.85 -3.73 -3.21
C GLN A 31 5.46 -3.80 -1.74
N ILE A 32 4.15 -3.78 -1.48
CA ILE A 32 3.60 -3.97 -0.14
C ILE A 32 2.57 -5.09 -0.15
N ASN A 33 2.53 -5.85 0.94
CA ASN A 33 1.43 -6.74 1.25
C ASN A 33 0.85 -6.34 2.59
N GLY A 34 -0.47 -6.40 2.72
CA GLY A 34 -1.15 -5.98 3.93
C GLY A 34 -2.56 -6.50 4.02
N ILE A 35 -3.26 -6.06 5.06
CA ILE A 35 -4.66 -6.36 5.31
C ILE A 35 -5.44 -5.06 5.36
N ALA A 36 -6.63 -5.08 4.77
CA ALA A 36 -7.58 -3.99 4.81
C ALA A 36 -8.96 -4.51 5.24
N LEU A 37 -9.80 -3.62 5.78
CA LEU A 37 -11.18 -3.97 6.13
C LEU A 37 -11.97 -4.52 4.93
N ASN A 38 -11.81 -3.91 3.76
CA ASN A 38 -12.51 -4.28 2.53
C ASN A 38 -11.84 -3.66 1.29
N ASN A 39 -12.37 -3.98 0.11
CA ASN A 39 -11.88 -3.47 -1.18
C ASN A 39 -11.98 -1.95 -1.30
N TYR A 40 -12.94 -1.30 -0.64
CA TYR A 40 -13.05 0.15 -0.64
C TYR A 40 -11.88 0.80 0.11
N THR A 41 -11.44 0.23 1.23
CA THR A 41 -10.23 0.68 1.94
C THR A 41 -8.98 0.54 1.07
N ILE A 42 -8.86 -0.54 0.27
CA ILE A 42 -7.75 -0.72 -0.67
C ILE A 42 -7.79 0.36 -1.77
N ALA A 43 -8.97 0.61 -2.35
CA ALA A 43 -9.13 1.64 -3.38
C ALA A 43 -8.78 3.05 -2.87
N ASN A 44 -9.16 3.36 -1.64
CA ASN A 44 -8.76 4.62 -0.99
C ASN A 44 -7.25 4.70 -0.80
N PHE A 45 -6.60 3.61 -0.41
CA PHE A 45 -5.15 3.57 -0.29
C PHE A 45 -4.46 3.81 -1.63
N MET A 46 -4.91 3.13 -2.69
CA MET A 46 -4.37 3.34 -4.04
C MET A 46 -4.53 4.79 -4.50
N THR A 47 -5.68 5.40 -4.20
CA THR A 47 -5.96 6.81 -4.49
C THR A 47 -5.05 7.75 -3.70
N ALA A 48 -4.84 7.50 -2.40
CA ALA A 48 -3.95 8.28 -1.55
C ALA A 48 -2.50 8.24 -2.04
N LEU A 49 -2.02 7.04 -2.40
CA LEU A 49 -0.68 6.85 -2.99
C LEU A 49 -0.53 7.66 -4.28
N GLY A 50 -1.50 7.62 -5.18
CA GLY A 50 -1.48 8.40 -6.42
C GLY A 50 -1.53 9.91 -6.21
N ARG A 51 -2.33 10.39 -5.25
CA ARG A 51 -2.48 11.82 -4.93
C ARG A 51 -1.29 12.43 -4.21
N SER A 52 -0.47 11.61 -3.55
CA SER A 52 0.70 12.09 -2.80
C SER A 52 1.75 12.80 -3.66
N GLY A 53 1.77 12.54 -4.98
CA GLY A 53 2.84 12.97 -5.88
C GLY A 53 4.20 12.29 -5.61
N ARG A 54 4.28 11.42 -4.59
CA ARG A 54 5.49 10.67 -4.21
C ARG A 54 5.57 9.32 -4.90
N PHE A 55 4.43 8.80 -5.35
CA PHE A 55 4.30 7.49 -5.97
C PHE A 55 3.54 7.57 -7.29
N ARG A 56 3.82 6.64 -8.19
CA ARG A 56 3.17 6.50 -9.50
C ARG A 56 3.01 5.04 -9.89
N ASN A 57 2.15 4.79 -10.88
CA ASN A 57 1.85 3.47 -11.42
C ASN A 57 1.39 2.51 -10.31
N VAL A 58 0.41 2.94 -9.52
CA VAL A 58 -0.15 2.13 -8.44
C VAL A 58 -1.02 1.03 -9.04
N VAL A 59 -0.63 -0.22 -8.82
CA VAL A 59 -1.29 -1.40 -9.37
C VAL A 59 -1.69 -2.34 -8.24
N LEU A 60 -2.93 -2.82 -8.29
CA LEU A 60 -3.43 -3.89 -7.44
C LEU A 60 -3.02 -5.24 -8.02
N GLY A 61 -2.18 -5.97 -7.28
CA GLY A 61 -1.74 -7.32 -7.67
C GLY A 61 -2.76 -8.39 -7.28
N SER A 62 -3.22 -8.37 -6.02
CA SER A 62 -4.26 -9.28 -5.54
C SER A 62 -5.11 -8.63 -4.43
N ALA A 63 -6.33 -9.16 -4.26
CA ALA A 63 -7.27 -8.79 -3.20
C ALA A 63 -8.09 -10.04 -2.82
N ASP A 64 -7.59 -10.77 -1.84
CA ASP A 64 -8.09 -12.08 -1.44
C ASP A 64 -8.82 -11.97 -0.09
N LYS A 65 -9.95 -12.67 0.06
CA LYS A 65 -10.65 -12.73 1.34
C LYS A 65 -9.74 -13.33 2.40
N ALA A 66 -9.68 -12.70 3.56
CA ALA A 66 -8.93 -13.17 4.71
C ALA A 66 -9.85 -13.21 5.94
N THR A 67 -9.56 -14.11 6.88
CA THR A 67 -10.15 -14.09 8.21
C THR A 67 -9.03 -13.94 9.21
N VAL A 68 -9.04 -12.86 9.98
CA VAL A 68 -8.07 -12.60 11.07
C VAL A 68 -8.85 -12.47 12.35
N SER A 69 -8.55 -13.32 13.34
CA SER A 69 -9.25 -13.33 14.64
C SER A 69 -10.78 -13.36 14.50
N ASN A 70 -11.29 -14.21 13.60
CA ASN A 70 -12.72 -14.37 13.27
C ASN A 70 -13.40 -13.14 12.60
N VAL A 71 -12.63 -12.14 12.17
CA VAL A 71 -13.12 -10.99 11.39
C VAL A 71 -12.81 -11.19 9.91
N LYS A 72 -13.82 -11.00 9.05
CA LYS A 72 -13.66 -11.03 7.60
C LYS A 72 -12.99 -9.73 7.12
N LEU A 73 -11.85 -9.87 6.47
CA LEU A 73 -10.98 -8.81 5.96
C LEU A 73 -10.55 -9.14 4.54
N VAL A 74 -9.68 -8.32 3.96
CA VAL A 74 -9.07 -8.55 2.65
C VAL A 74 -7.56 -8.45 2.76
N ARG A 75 -6.85 -9.50 2.37
CA ARG A 75 -5.41 -9.46 2.14
C ARG A 75 -5.16 -8.91 0.75
N PHE A 76 -4.20 -8.00 0.63
CA PHE A 76 -3.90 -7.36 -0.64
C PHE A 76 -2.39 -7.32 -0.93
N SER A 77 -2.08 -7.14 -2.21
CA SER A 77 -0.74 -6.80 -2.68
C SER A 77 -0.81 -5.57 -3.59
N LEU A 78 -0.03 -4.53 -3.30
CA LEU A 78 0.13 -3.37 -4.17
C LEU A 78 1.57 -3.25 -4.65
N THR A 79 1.73 -2.82 -5.90
CA THR A 79 3.02 -2.40 -6.45
C THR A 79 2.93 -0.99 -7.01
N PHE A 80 3.97 -0.19 -6.78
CA PHE A 80 4.07 1.18 -7.28
C PHE A 80 5.53 1.61 -7.37
N ASN A 81 5.81 2.76 -8.00
CA ASN A 81 7.16 3.29 -8.13
C ASN A 81 7.28 4.62 -7.37
N ALA A 82 8.33 4.78 -6.59
CA ALA A 82 8.69 6.03 -5.97
C ALA A 82 9.19 7.03 -7.03
N VAL A 83 8.77 8.29 -6.90
CA VAL A 83 9.27 9.36 -7.75
C VAL A 83 10.59 9.87 -7.18
N ARG A 84 11.62 9.95 -8.03
CA ARG A 84 12.87 10.63 -7.73
C ARG A 84 12.71 12.07 -8.22
N ASN A 85 12.52 12.99 -7.27
CA ASN A 85 12.90 14.39 -7.49
C ASN A 85 14.42 14.51 -7.38
#